data_AF-A0A9X8YLH5-F1
#
_entry.id   AF-A0A9X8YLH5-F1
#
_cell.length_a   1.000
_cell.length_b   1.000
_cell.length_c   1.000
_cell.angle_alpha   90.00
_cell.angle_beta   90.00
_cell.angle_gamma   90.00
#
_symmetry.space_group_name_H-M   'P 1'
#
loop_
_entity.id
_entity.type
_entity.pdbx_description
1 polymer ?
#
loop_
_entity_poly.entity_id
_entity_poly.type
_entity_poly.pdbx_seq_one_letter_code
_entity_poly.pdbx_strand_id
1 'polypeptide(L)' 'MKNLKLTLAALTLASVSFGSFAADLVQNQPADQQKVGVITVSGASDLTSLENSLAAKADQAGAKSFRIIGAG' A
#
# COMPACT_ATOMS: atom_id res chain seq x y z
N MET A 1 36.89 2.50 -14.49
CA MET A 1 36.17 1.57 -13.58
C MET A 1 35.68 2.19 -12.26
N LYS A 2 35.85 3.51 -12.00
CA LYS A 2 35.41 4.15 -10.75
C LYS A 2 33.96 4.68 -10.82
N ASN A 3 33.54 5.07 -12.02
CA ASN A 3 32.30 5.79 -12.31
C ASN A 3 31.11 4.84 -12.47
N LEU A 4 31.35 3.61 -12.95
CA LEU A 4 30.32 2.58 -13.15
C LEU A 4 29.79 2.02 -11.82
N LYS A 5 30.64 1.98 -10.78
CA LYS A 5 30.23 1.57 -9.43
C LYS A 5 29.30 2.61 -8.78
N LEU A 6 29.53 3.88 -9.10
CA LEU A 6 28.72 5.01 -8.62
C LEU A 6 27.33 5.04 -9.28
N THR A 7 27.23 4.78 -10.58
CA THR A 7 25.93 4.72 -11.27
C THR A 7 25.08 3.52 -10.86
N LEU A 8 25.71 2.35 -10.61
CA LEU A 8 24.99 1.18 -10.11
C LEU A 8 24.45 1.39 -8.68
N ALA A 9 25.21 2.08 -7.82
CA ALA A 9 24.75 2.44 -6.47
C ALA A 9 23.60 3.48 -6.47
N ALA A 10 23.58 4.40 -7.45
CA ALA A 10 22.49 5.36 -7.60
C ALA A 10 21.16 4.69 -8.02
N LEU A 11 21.23 3.69 -8.90
CA LEU A 11 20.04 2.93 -9.34
C LEU A 11 19.40 2.11 -8.21
N THR A 12 20.20 1.61 -7.25
CA THR A 12 19.67 0.92 -6.06
C THR A 12 19.04 1.88 -5.05
N LEU A 13 19.43 3.16 -5.03
CA LEU A 13 18.87 4.16 -4.12
C LEU A 13 17.58 4.79 -4.66
N ALA A 14 17.35 4.74 -5.98
CA ALA A 14 16.11 5.23 -6.59
C ALA A 14 14.90 4.30 -6.34
N SER A 15 15.12 3.02 -6.05
CA SER A 15 14.02 2.06 -5.81
C SER A 15 13.36 2.18 -4.44
N VAL A 16 13.90 2.99 -3.51
CA VAL A 16 13.26 3.27 -2.22
C VAL A 16 12.34 4.50 -2.25
N SER A 17 12.17 5.14 -3.42
CA SER A 17 11.20 6.22 -3.61
C SER A 17 9.75 5.70 -3.76
N PHE A 18 9.35 4.75 -2.93
CA PHE A 18 7.95 4.43 -2.65
C PHE A 18 7.67 4.95 -1.25
N GLY A 19 7.46 6.26 -1.16
CA GLY A 19 7.00 6.91 0.05
C GLY A 19 5.80 6.16 0.61
N SER A 20 5.86 5.88 1.91
CA SER A 20 4.79 5.33 2.73
C SER A 20 3.58 6.26 2.62
N PHE A 21 2.72 6.02 1.64
CA PHE A 21 1.39 6.61 1.57
C PHE A 21 0.45 5.62 2.23
N ALA A 22 -0.34 6.12 3.19
CA ALA A 22 -1.47 5.36 3.69
C ALA A 22 -2.38 5.01 2.49
N ALA A 23 -2.82 3.77 2.44
CA ALA A 23 -3.60 3.24 1.36
C ALA A 23 -4.89 4.05 1.31
N ASP A 24 -5.17 4.67 0.17
CA ASP A 24 -6.37 5.50 0.05
C ASP A 24 -7.60 4.62 -0.12
N LEU A 25 -8.73 5.03 0.49
CA LEU A 25 -9.99 4.32 0.35
C LEU A 25 -10.57 4.62 -1.03
N VAL A 26 -10.49 3.64 -1.93
CA VAL A 26 -11.03 3.77 -3.29
C VAL A 26 -12.37 3.06 -3.40
N GLN A 27 -13.39 3.80 -3.85
CA GLN A 27 -14.70 3.24 -4.20
C GLN A 27 -14.59 2.36 -5.46
N ASN A 28 -13.83 2.82 -6.45
CA ASN A 28 -13.65 2.12 -7.72
C ASN A 28 -12.23 1.55 -7.89
N GLN A 29 -12.10 0.36 -8.48
CA GLN A 29 -10.80 -0.21 -8.80
C GLN A 29 -10.16 0.69 -9.87
N PRO A 30 -9.00 1.30 -9.59
CA PRO A 30 -8.32 2.13 -10.57
C PRO A 30 -7.93 1.27 -11.77
N ALA A 31 -8.14 1.78 -12.99
CA ALA A 31 -7.84 1.03 -14.22
C ALA A 31 -6.36 0.59 -14.30
N ASP A 32 -5.47 1.36 -13.66
CA ASP A 32 -4.02 1.12 -13.63
C ASP A 32 -3.54 0.37 -12.37
N GLN A 33 -4.43 -0.10 -11.48
CA GLN A 33 -4.05 -0.81 -10.27
C GLN A 33 -4.50 -2.27 -10.26
N GLN A 34 -3.52 -3.16 -10.04
CA GLN A 34 -3.75 -4.59 -9.83
C GLN A 34 -4.03 -4.91 -8.36
N LYS A 35 -4.89 -5.90 -8.16
CA LYS A 35 -5.22 -6.42 -6.83
C LYS A 35 -3.99 -7.09 -6.22
N VAL A 36 -3.46 -6.49 -5.16
CA VAL A 36 -2.34 -7.05 -4.38
C VAL A 36 -2.80 -8.24 -3.52
N GLY A 37 -4.04 -8.22 -3.04
CA GLY A 37 -4.62 -9.29 -2.22
C GLY A 37 -6.01 -8.97 -1.66
N VAL A 38 -6.47 -9.77 -0.71
CA VAL A 38 -7.64 -9.47 0.14
C VAL A 38 -7.18 -9.50 1.59
N ILE A 39 -7.50 -8.46 2.33
CA ILE A 39 -7.27 -8.38 3.77
C ILE A 39 -8.59 -8.35 4.51
N THR A 40 -8.61 -8.92 5.70
CA THR A 40 -9.76 -8.92 6.61
C THR A 40 -9.30 -8.41 7.97
N VAL A 41 -10.12 -7.55 8.58
CA VAL A 41 -10.03 -7.18 9.99
C VAL A 41 -11.30 -7.63 10.69
N SER A 42 -11.18 -7.99 11.95
CA SER A 42 -12.28 -8.46 12.79
C SER A 42 -12.12 -7.87 14.18
N GLY A 43 -13.23 -7.58 14.87
CA GLY A 43 -13.20 -7.04 16.23
C GLY A 43 -12.98 -5.53 16.31
N ALA A 44 -13.28 -4.78 15.25
CA ALA A 44 -13.33 -3.34 15.29
C ALA A 44 -14.63 -2.88 15.99
N SER A 45 -14.50 -2.01 17.00
CA SER A 45 -15.63 -1.48 17.76
C SER A 45 -16.43 -0.42 16.99
N ASP A 46 -15.73 0.30 16.10
CA ASP A 46 -16.26 1.43 15.34
C ASP A 46 -15.77 1.39 13.89
N LEU A 47 -16.53 1.98 12.97
CA LEU A 47 -16.20 2.00 11.55
C LEU A 47 -14.82 2.65 11.29
N THR A 48 -14.51 3.75 11.99
CA THR A 48 -13.20 4.41 11.89
C THR A 48 -12.05 3.50 12.34
N SER A 49 -12.25 2.70 13.39
CA SER A 49 -11.23 1.76 13.85
C SER A 49 -11.02 0.62 12.85
N LEU A 50 -12.09 0.18 12.17
CA LEU A 50 -12.03 -0.81 11.10
C LEU A 50 -11.26 -0.25 9.90
N GLU A 51 -11.62 0.95 9.43
CA GLU A 51 -10.96 1.63 8.31
C GLU A 51 -9.48 1.84 8.57
N ASN A 52 -9.11 2.36 9.74
CA ASN A 52 -7.72 2.57 10.11
C ASN A 52 -6.93 1.26 10.14
N SER A 53 -7.53 0.20 10.68
CA SER A 53 -6.87 -1.12 10.73
C SER A 53 -6.74 -1.74 9.33
N LEU A 54 -7.72 -1.52 8.46
CA LEU A 54 -7.72 -2.00 7.08
C LEU A 54 -6.68 -1.23 6.25
N ALA A 55 -6.61 0.10 6.40
CA ALA A 55 -5.61 0.97 5.80
C ALA A 55 -4.19 0.55 6.22
N ALA A 56 -3.94 0.44 7.53
CA ALA A 56 -2.64 0.03 8.05
C ALA A 56 -2.20 -1.35 7.55
N LYS A 57 -3.14 -2.30 7.42
CA LYS A 57 -2.86 -3.64 6.91
C LYS A 57 -2.64 -3.65 5.39
N ALA A 58 -3.32 -2.78 4.65
CA ALA A 58 -3.09 -2.58 3.23
C ALA A 58 -1.70 -1.94 2.98
N ASP A 59 -1.29 -0.99 3.81
CA ASP A 59 0.04 -0.36 3.77
C ASP A 59 1.15 -1.38 4.02
N GLN A 60 0.98 -2.21 5.05
CA GLN A 60 1.92 -3.30 5.35
C GLN A 60 2.00 -4.32 4.21
N ALA A 61 0.90 -4.53 3.49
CA ALA A 61 0.88 -5.38 2.30
C ALA A 61 1.48 -4.69 1.06
N GLY A 62 1.92 -3.43 1.17
CA GLY A 62 2.46 -2.65 0.06
C GLY A 62 1.41 -2.17 -0.94
N ALA A 63 0.12 -2.17 -0.56
CA ALA A 63 -0.95 -1.67 -1.39
C ALA A 63 -1.04 -0.14 -1.30
N LYS A 64 -1.21 0.53 -2.44
CA LYS A 64 -1.41 1.99 -2.50
C LYS A 64 -2.85 2.42 -2.24
N SER A 65 -3.79 1.50 -2.36
CA SER A 65 -5.22 1.75 -2.22
C SER A 65 -5.90 0.50 -1.71
N PHE A 66 -6.95 0.66 -0.91
CA PHE A 66 -7.79 -0.43 -0.45
C PHE A 66 -9.27 -0.14 -0.73
N ARG A 67 -10.05 -1.21 -0.87
CA ARG A 67 -11.50 -1.13 -1.06
C ARG A 67 -12.18 -2.02 -0.02
N ILE A 68 -13.19 -1.47 0.63
CA ILE A 68 -14.08 -2.24 1.48
C ILE A 68 -15.09 -2.96 0.57
N ILE A 69 -14.99 -4.28 0.51
CA ILE A 69 -15.93 -5.13 -0.25
C ILE A 69 -17.05 -5.71 0.62
N GLY A 70 -16.93 -5.57 1.93
CA GLY A 70 -17.91 -6.01 2.92
C GLY A 70 -17.46 -5.63 4.32
N ALA A 71 -18.38 -5.09 5.10
CA ALA A 71 -18.25 -4.85 6.53
C ALA A 71 -19.56 -5.33 7.17
N GLY A 72 -19.47 -6.20 8.17
CA GLY A 72 -20.61 -6.86 8.82
C GLY A 72 -20.21 -7.51 10.12
#